data_AF-A0A0P1CY66-F1
#
_entry.id   AF-A0A0P1CY66-F1
#
_cell.length_a   1.000
_cell.length_b   1.000
_cell.length_c   1.000
_cell.angle_alpha   90.00
_cell.angle_beta   90.00
_cell.angle_gamma   90.00
#
_symmetry.space_group_name_H-M   'P 1'
#
loop_
_entity.id
_entity.type
_entity.pdbx_description
1 polymer ?
#
loop_
_entity_poly.entity_id
_entity_poly.type
_entity_poly.pdbx_seq_one_letter_code
_entity_poly.pdbx_strand_id
1 'polypeptide(L)'
;LGGKRKDFTDPDWLNAEFLFYDENAQLVRVKVKDCLDSKNLGYVYQDINVPWLRNRPTPLVSKVSRKIKKSGVAMAAEIPAASQVFPAKLDKVVRAMVARPKKSRTTKEKDDEEEILVIEGIEVNRVSFVKFDVFINDEDEKVIRPGNSEFAGSFVNVPHKHKHGSGKNITKTCLRLGITELLEDLGAEDDDGVVVTLVPR
;
A
#
# COMPACT_ATOMS: atom_id res chain seq x y z
N LEU A 1 -19.22 6.02 -3.03
CA LEU A 1 -17.88 6.37 -2.50
C LEU A 1 -17.91 7.85 -2.17
N GLY A 2 -17.62 8.20 -0.92
CA GLY A 2 -17.62 9.58 -0.41
C GLY A 2 -16.67 9.69 0.78
N GLY A 3 -16.51 10.89 1.34
CA GLY A 3 -15.57 11.18 2.43
C GLY A 3 -14.33 11.94 1.97
N LYS A 4 -13.14 11.47 2.37
CA LYS A 4 -11.84 12.09 2.02
C LYS A 4 -11.32 11.68 0.62
N ARG A 5 -12.05 10.81 -0.11
CA ARG A 5 -11.74 10.43 -1.50
C ARG A 5 -12.15 11.56 -2.44
N LYS A 6 -11.25 12.52 -2.66
CA LYS A 6 -11.43 13.71 -3.51
C LYS A 6 -10.19 13.92 -4.37
N ASP A 7 -10.35 14.68 -5.45
CA ASP A 7 -9.23 15.09 -6.30
C ASP A 7 -8.21 15.94 -5.52
N PHE A 8 -6.95 15.90 -5.97
CA PHE A 8 -5.92 16.75 -5.40
C PHE A 8 -6.19 18.22 -5.71
N THR A 9 -5.90 19.08 -4.74
CA THR A 9 -6.08 20.54 -4.85
C THR A 9 -4.77 21.29 -5.06
N ASP A 10 -3.66 20.54 -5.16
CA ASP A 10 -2.31 21.08 -5.34
C ASP A 10 -2.20 21.82 -6.70
N PRO A 11 -1.86 23.11 -6.72
CA PRO A 11 -1.66 23.87 -7.95
C PRO A 11 -0.60 23.28 -8.88
N ASP A 12 0.45 22.65 -8.36
CA ASP A 12 1.52 22.05 -9.18
C ASP A 12 1.00 20.83 -9.93
N TRP A 13 0.14 20.03 -9.29
CA TRP A 13 -0.54 18.91 -9.93
C TRP A 13 -1.60 19.39 -10.93
N LEU A 14 -2.45 20.34 -10.54
CA LEU A 14 -3.55 20.84 -11.36
C LEU A 14 -3.08 21.56 -12.63
N ASN A 15 -1.96 22.26 -12.56
CA ASN A 15 -1.39 22.99 -13.69
C ASN A 15 -0.31 22.22 -14.45
N ALA A 16 -0.07 20.94 -14.12
CA ALA A 16 0.80 20.09 -14.92
C ALA A 16 0.24 19.94 -16.34
N GLU A 17 1.12 20.08 -17.33
CA GLU A 17 0.78 20.17 -18.75
C GLU A 17 1.31 18.98 -19.53
N PHE A 18 0.49 18.49 -20.46
CA PHE A 18 0.83 17.42 -21.39
C PHE A 18 0.50 17.84 -22.83
N LEU A 19 1.21 17.25 -23.79
CA LEU A 19 1.02 17.53 -25.21
C LEU A 19 0.54 16.25 -25.92
N PHE A 20 -0.56 16.37 -26.65
CA PHE A 20 -1.14 15.30 -27.45
C PHE A 20 -1.47 15.81 -28.85
N TYR A 21 -1.45 14.90 -29.82
CA TYR A 21 -2.08 15.16 -31.11
C TYR A 21 -3.55 14.77 -31.02
N ASP A 22 -4.43 15.65 -31.48
CA ASP A 22 -5.87 15.37 -31.59
C ASP A 22 -6.20 14.57 -32.87
N GLU A 23 -7.48 14.28 -33.09
CA GLU A 23 -7.97 13.58 -34.27
C GLU A 23 -7.71 14.33 -35.60
N ASN A 24 -7.42 15.63 -35.53
CA ASN A 24 -7.10 16.48 -36.67
C ASN A 24 -5.57 16.64 -36.85
N ALA A 25 -4.77 15.85 -36.14
CA ALA A 25 -3.32 15.93 -36.09
C ALA A 25 -2.79 17.31 -35.66
N GLN A 26 -3.56 18.04 -34.85
CA GLN A 26 -3.14 19.30 -34.24
C GLN A 26 -2.52 19.03 -32.88
N LEU A 27 -1.40 19.71 -32.58
CA LEU A 27 -0.74 19.60 -31.29
C LEU A 27 -1.49 20.42 -30.24
N VAL A 28 -2.12 19.75 -29.29
CA VAL A 28 -2.91 20.34 -28.22
C VAL A 28 -2.20 20.20 -26.88
N ARG A 29 -2.23 21.27 -26.09
CA ARG A 29 -1.76 21.29 -24.70
C ARG A 29 -2.94 21.13 -23.76
N VAL A 30 -2.87 20.16 -22.85
CA VAL A 30 -3.90 19.87 -21.87
C VAL A 30 -3.35 19.98 -20.45
N LYS A 31 -4.20 20.35 -19.49
CA LYS A 31 -3.86 20.41 -18.06
C LYS A 31 -4.66 19.39 -17.28
N VAL A 32 -4.11 18.93 -16.17
CA VAL A 32 -4.78 17.96 -15.28
C VAL A 32 -6.14 18.46 -14.79
N LYS A 33 -6.23 19.74 -14.41
CA LYS A 33 -7.49 20.31 -13.91
C LYS A 33 -8.66 20.25 -14.90
N ASP A 34 -8.37 20.19 -16.19
CA ASP A 34 -9.38 20.20 -17.25
C ASP A 34 -9.95 18.78 -17.50
N CYS A 35 -9.37 17.73 -16.88
CA CYS A 35 -9.80 16.34 -17.05
C CYS A 35 -10.32 15.66 -15.77
N LEU A 36 -10.68 16.41 -14.73
CA LEU A 36 -11.17 15.85 -13.46
C LEU A 36 -12.60 15.29 -13.56
N ASP A 37 -13.46 15.93 -14.36
CA ASP A 37 -14.81 15.44 -14.63
C ASP A 37 -14.89 14.92 -16.08
N SER A 38 -15.08 13.61 -16.24
CA SER A 38 -15.18 12.97 -17.56
C SER A 38 -16.37 13.51 -18.37
N LYS A 39 -17.40 14.06 -17.74
CA LYS A 39 -18.55 14.67 -18.42
C LYS A 39 -18.15 15.90 -19.23
N ASN A 40 -17.18 16.68 -18.75
CA ASN A 40 -16.62 17.81 -19.49
C ASN A 40 -15.83 17.36 -20.72
N LEU A 41 -15.36 16.10 -20.72
CA LEU A 41 -14.73 15.43 -21.86
C LEU A 41 -15.74 14.70 -22.76
N GLY A 42 -17.03 14.78 -22.44
CA GLY A 42 -18.11 14.23 -23.26
C GLY A 42 -18.31 12.71 -23.12
N TYR A 43 -17.78 12.06 -22.07
CA TYR A 43 -17.98 10.63 -21.86
C TYR A 43 -18.30 10.23 -20.41
N VAL A 44 -18.97 9.09 -20.28
CA VAL A 44 -19.22 8.39 -19.00
C VAL A 44 -19.08 6.89 -19.21
N TYR A 45 -18.83 6.15 -18.13
CA TYR A 45 -18.84 4.70 -18.15
C TYR A 45 -20.26 4.17 -18.01
N GLN A 46 -20.50 2.99 -18.59
CA GLN A 46 -21.74 2.25 -18.35
C GLN A 46 -21.84 1.86 -16.87
N ASP A 47 -23.01 2.12 -16.27
CA ASP A 47 -23.30 1.67 -14.91
C ASP A 47 -23.45 0.15 -14.87
N ILE A 48 -22.49 -0.50 -14.22
CA ILE A 48 -22.48 -1.95 -13.97
C ILE A 48 -22.46 -2.23 -12.48
N ASN A 49 -22.93 -3.42 -12.09
CA ASN A 49 -22.78 -3.88 -10.72
C ASN A 49 -21.28 -3.99 -10.35
N VAL A 50 -20.92 -3.48 -9.17
CA VAL A 50 -19.53 -3.44 -8.69
C VAL A 50 -19.36 -4.52 -7.60
N PRO A 51 -18.96 -5.76 -7.95
CA PRO A 51 -19.00 -6.89 -7.02
C PRO A 51 -17.99 -6.77 -5.87
N TRP A 52 -16.95 -5.95 -6.02
CA TRP A 52 -15.91 -5.78 -5.01
C TRP A 52 -16.24 -4.72 -3.94
N LEU A 53 -17.37 -4.02 -4.05
CA LEU A 53 -17.75 -2.95 -3.12
C LEU A 53 -18.00 -3.45 -1.69
N ARG A 54 -18.38 -4.73 -1.53
CA ARG A 54 -18.65 -5.39 -0.23
C ARG A 54 -17.71 -6.55 0.09
N ASN A 55 -16.56 -6.64 -0.61
CA ASN A 55 -15.58 -7.72 -0.43
C ASN A 55 -14.45 -7.28 0.50
N ARG A 56 -14.77 -6.88 1.74
CA ARG A 56 -13.74 -6.58 2.76
C ARG A 56 -12.98 -7.87 3.11
N PRO A 57 -11.63 -7.85 3.15
CA PRO A 57 -10.84 -8.97 3.61
C PRO A 57 -11.24 -9.43 5.02
N THR A 58 -11.09 -10.73 5.30
CA THR A 58 -11.40 -11.29 6.62
C THR A 58 -10.17 -11.91 7.26
N PRO A 59 -9.95 -11.73 8.57
CA PRO A 59 -8.76 -12.27 9.22
C PRO A 59 -8.76 -13.79 9.17
N LEU A 60 -7.61 -14.39 8.86
CA LEU A 60 -7.46 -15.84 8.78
C LEU A 60 -7.61 -16.52 10.15
N VAL A 61 -7.21 -15.82 11.22
CA VAL A 61 -7.37 -16.28 12.60
C VAL A 61 -8.38 -15.39 13.32
N SER A 62 -9.42 -15.99 13.89
CA SER A 62 -10.47 -15.25 14.60
C SER A 62 -9.90 -14.42 15.77
N LYS A 63 -10.52 -13.26 16.04
CA LYS A 63 -10.14 -12.38 17.17
C LYS A 63 -10.13 -13.11 18.53
N VAL A 64 -11.01 -14.10 18.69
CA VAL A 64 -11.12 -14.94 19.90
C VAL A 64 -9.92 -15.86 20.04
N SER A 65 -9.55 -16.55 18.95
CA SER A 65 -8.38 -17.44 18.93
C SER A 65 -7.07 -16.69 19.18
N ARG A 66 -6.96 -15.44 18.73
CA ARG A 66 -5.79 -14.59 18.99
C ARG A 66 -5.69 -14.05 20.41
N LYS A 67 -6.80 -13.70 21.07
CA LYS A 67 -6.78 -13.38 22.52
C LYS A 67 -6.35 -14.59 23.36
N ILE A 68 -6.72 -15.79 22.95
CA ILE A 68 -6.27 -17.04 23.60
C ILE A 68 -4.77 -17.27 23.33
N LYS A 69 -4.30 -17.04 22.09
CA LYS A 69 -2.86 -17.08 21.73
C LYS A 69 -2.02 -15.93 22.29
N LYS A 70 -2.60 -14.80 22.75
CA LYS A 70 -1.88 -13.76 23.50
C LYS A 70 -1.31 -14.26 24.84
N SER A 71 -1.75 -15.44 25.32
CA SER A 71 -1.09 -16.19 26.41
C SER A 71 0.25 -16.83 25.98
N GLY A 72 0.50 -16.95 24.69
CA GLY A 72 1.74 -17.43 24.08
C GLY A 72 2.58 -16.27 23.55
N VAL A 73 3.05 -15.42 24.47
CA VAL A 73 3.96 -14.27 24.24
C VAL A 73 5.32 -14.68 23.63
N ALA A 74 5.53 -15.96 23.33
CA ALA A 74 6.84 -16.54 23.05
C ALA A 74 7.47 -16.12 21.70
N MET A 75 6.69 -15.72 20.67
CA MET A 75 7.27 -15.42 19.34
C MET A 75 7.52 -13.94 19.04
N ALA A 76 6.92 -13.01 19.80
CA ALA A 76 7.17 -11.57 19.60
C ALA A 76 8.52 -11.13 20.20
N ALA A 77 9.05 -11.87 21.17
CA ALA A 77 10.32 -11.54 21.84
C ALA A 77 11.57 -11.80 20.99
N GLU A 78 11.46 -12.56 19.90
CA GLU A 78 12.60 -12.92 19.04
C GLU A 78 12.68 -12.12 17.72
N ILE A 79 11.66 -11.30 17.40
CA ILE A 79 11.63 -10.55 16.14
C ILE A 79 12.41 -9.24 16.30
N PRO A 80 13.47 -9.00 15.50
CA PRO A 80 14.27 -7.79 15.59
C PRO A 80 13.46 -6.54 15.21
N ALA A 81 13.86 -5.40 15.78
CA ALA A 81 13.30 -4.11 15.41
C ALA A 81 13.66 -3.76 13.95
N ALA A 82 12.79 -3.03 13.25
CA ALA A 82 13.05 -2.64 11.85
C ALA A 82 14.40 -1.93 11.64
N SER A 83 14.86 -1.14 12.60
CA SER A 83 16.17 -0.47 12.55
C SER A 83 17.37 -1.42 12.58
N GLN A 84 17.20 -2.64 13.08
CA GLN A 84 18.23 -3.68 13.11
C GLN A 84 18.23 -4.53 11.84
N VAL A 85 17.11 -4.53 11.11
CA VAL A 85 16.91 -5.33 9.90
C VAL A 85 17.27 -4.54 8.64
N PHE A 86 16.92 -3.26 8.57
CA PHE A 86 17.10 -2.44 7.37
C PHE A 86 18.34 -1.54 7.45
N PRO A 87 19.03 -1.29 6.31
CA PRO A 87 18.72 -1.77 4.96
C PRO A 87 19.07 -3.26 4.76
N ALA A 88 18.20 -3.99 4.06
CA ALA A 88 18.39 -5.40 3.73
C ALA A 88 18.09 -5.67 2.26
N LYS A 89 18.81 -6.62 1.68
CA LYS A 89 18.44 -7.21 0.38
C LYS A 89 17.27 -8.17 0.60
N LEU A 90 16.17 -7.96 -0.12
CA LEU A 90 14.98 -8.79 -0.02
C LEU A 90 15.07 -10.01 -0.95
N ASP A 91 15.95 -10.96 -0.64
CA ASP A 91 16.09 -12.24 -1.35
C ASP A 91 15.37 -13.41 -0.66
N LYS A 92 14.99 -13.22 0.60
CA LYS A 92 14.21 -14.15 1.42
C LYS A 92 13.12 -13.40 2.18
N VAL A 93 12.27 -14.16 2.87
CA VAL A 93 11.27 -13.57 3.78
C VAL A 93 11.98 -12.80 4.89
N VAL A 94 11.55 -11.56 5.10
CA VAL A 94 12.09 -10.67 6.14
C VAL A 94 10.94 -10.30 7.08
N ARG A 95 11.18 -10.44 8.39
CA ARG A 95 10.23 -10.05 9.44
C ARG A 95 10.86 -8.98 10.30
N ALA A 96 10.11 -7.93 10.62
CA ALA A 96 10.58 -6.84 11.45
C ALA A 96 9.46 -6.30 12.33
N MET A 97 9.78 -5.96 13.57
CA MET A 97 8.87 -5.24 14.46
C MET A 97 8.89 -3.74 14.12
N VAL A 98 7.73 -3.16 13.85
CA VAL A 98 7.54 -1.75 13.54
C VAL A 98 6.71 -1.11 14.64
N ALA A 99 7.29 -0.14 15.35
CA ALA A 99 6.59 0.61 16.39
C ALA A 99 5.50 1.50 15.79
N ARG A 100 4.36 1.58 16.46
CA ARG A 100 3.23 2.41 16.05
C ARG A 100 3.31 3.80 16.69
N PRO A 101 2.89 4.86 15.99
CA PRO A 101 2.95 6.22 16.54
C PRO A 101 1.91 6.45 17.63
N LYS A 102 0.74 5.81 17.54
CA LYS A 102 -0.37 5.99 18.48
C LYS A 102 -1.23 4.73 18.57
N LYS A 103 -1.69 4.41 19.78
CA LYS A 103 -2.60 3.31 20.09
C LYS A 103 -4.03 3.78 20.30
N SER A 104 -4.98 2.86 20.21
CA SER A 104 -6.37 3.04 20.66
C SER A 104 -7.01 4.34 20.15
N ARG A 105 -6.78 4.64 18.86
CA ARG A 105 -7.28 5.86 18.21
C ARG A 105 -8.81 5.85 18.20
N THR A 106 -9.42 7.01 18.44
CA THR A 106 -10.88 7.14 18.36
C THR A 106 -11.35 7.06 16.90
N THR A 107 -12.62 6.74 16.65
CA THR A 107 -13.19 6.72 15.28
C THR A 107 -12.96 8.03 14.54
N LYS A 108 -13.11 9.17 15.23
CA LYS A 108 -12.86 10.49 14.63
C LYS A 108 -11.41 10.67 14.19
N GLU A 109 -10.45 10.23 15.01
CA GLU A 109 -9.03 10.33 14.67
C GLU A 109 -8.67 9.47 13.46
N LYS A 110 -9.30 8.31 13.30
CA LYS A 110 -9.14 7.44 12.13
C LYS A 110 -9.76 8.03 10.87
N ASP A 111 -10.94 8.65 10.99
CA ASP A 111 -11.61 9.31 9.87
C ASP A 111 -10.86 10.55 9.37
N ASP A 112 -10.16 11.25 10.27
CA ASP A 112 -9.36 12.42 9.96
C ASP A 112 -7.95 12.09 9.47
N GLU A 113 -7.30 11.08 10.06
CA GLU A 113 -5.92 10.68 9.76
C GLU A 113 -5.78 9.16 9.54
N GLU A 114 -5.38 8.77 8.34
CA GLU A 114 -5.06 7.38 8.00
C GLU A 114 -3.70 6.98 8.60
N GLU A 115 -3.62 5.83 9.28
CA GLU A 115 -2.35 5.24 9.69
C GLU A 115 -1.76 4.48 8.50
N ILE A 116 -0.57 4.90 8.07
CA ILE A 116 0.07 4.42 6.84
C ILE A 116 1.38 3.72 7.19
N LEU A 117 1.52 2.47 6.76
CA LEU A 117 2.82 1.78 6.72
C LEU A 117 3.61 2.30 5.52
N VAL A 118 4.79 2.86 5.78
CA VAL A 118 5.70 3.37 4.75
C VAL A 118 6.94 2.49 4.67
N ILE A 119 7.19 1.93 3.48
CA ILE A 119 8.44 1.24 3.16
C ILE A 119 9.24 2.19 2.27
N GLU A 120 10.26 2.81 2.83
CA GLU A 120 11.11 3.79 2.15
C GLU A 120 12.40 3.16 1.61
N GLY A 121 13.04 3.85 0.66
CA GLY A 121 14.36 3.45 0.17
C GLY A 121 14.37 2.14 -0.63
N ILE A 122 13.25 1.78 -1.25
CA ILE A 122 13.15 0.56 -2.08
C ILE A 122 14.02 0.75 -3.32
N GLU A 123 15.13 0.02 -3.40
CA GLU A 123 16.06 0.02 -4.54
C GLU A 123 15.72 -1.13 -5.50
N VAL A 124 15.28 -0.81 -6.72
CA VAL A 124 14.87 -1.79 -7.73
C VAL A 124 15.59 -1.62 -9.05
N ASN A 125 15.88 -2.73 -9.71
CA ASN A 125 16.36 -2.73 -11.08
C ASN A 125 15.21 -2.39 -12.05
N ARG A 126 15.30 -1.23 -12.71
CA ARG A 126 14.31 -0.70 -13.66
C ARG A 126 13.97 -1.64 -14.79
N VAL A 127 14.91 -2.49 -15.22
CA VAL A 127 14.69 -3.41 -16.35
C VAL A 127 14.15 -4.77 -15.93
N SER A 128 13.94 -4.98 -14.63
CA SER A 128 13.44 -6.24 -14.08
C SER A 128 12.04 -6.06 -13.53
N PHE A 129 11.23 -7.11 -13.68
CA PHE A 129 9.97 -7.20 -12.95
C PHE A 129 10.33 -7.50 -11.50
N VAL A 130 9.78 -6.72 -10.56
CA VAL A 130 10.00 -6.92 -9.14
C VAL A 130 8.65 -6.92 -8.45
N LYS A 131 8.41 -7.92 -7.61
CA LYS A 131 7.23 -7.98 -6.76
C LYS A 131 7.62 -8.49 -5.38
N PHE A 132 7.05 -7.88 -4.35
CA PHE A 132 7.00 -8.48 -3.02
C PHE A 132 5.67 -8.17 -2.36
N ASP A 133 5.21 -9.09 -1.52
CA ASP A 133 3.98 -8.95 -0.75
C ASP A 133 4.31 -8.49 0.67
N VAL A 134 3.39 -7.73 1.27
CA VAL A 134 3.50 -7.18 2.62
C VAL A 134 2.38 -7.76 3.47
N PHE A 135 2.75 -8.39 4.58
CA PHE A 135 1.83 -8.93 5.56
C PHE A 135 2.04 -8.26 6.92
N ILE A 136 0.95 -8.17 7.69
CA ILE A 136 0.95 -7.59 9.04
C ILE A 136 0.43 -8.64 10.01
N ASN A 137 1.21 -8.87 11.07
CA ASN A 137 0.96 -9.86 12.11
C ASN A 137 0.70 -11.27 11.54
N ASP A 138 1.51 -11.66 10.55
CA ASP A 138 1.55 -13.03 10.06
C ASP A 138 2.11 -13.97 11.14
N GLU A 139 1.27 -14.91 11.57
CA GLU A 139 1.58 -15.97 12.53
C GLU A 139 1.85 -17.29 11.77
N ASP A 140 2.87 -17.32 10.90
CA ASP A 140 3.69 -18.41 10.27
C ASP A 140 3.14 -19.86 10.09
N GLU A 141 1.90 -20.19 10.45
CA GLU A 141 1.34 -21.55 10.48
C GLU A 141 0.36 -21.81 9.32
N LYS A 142 -0.05 -20.79 8.56
CA LYS A 142 -1.07 -20.92 7.50
C LYS A 142 -0.78 -20.03 6.29
N VAL A 143 -1.09 -20.54 5.09
CA VAL A 143 -0.96 -19.79 3.83
C VAL A 143 -1.93 -18.61 3.80
N ILE A 144 -1.46 -17.41 4.11
CA ILE A 144 -2.23 -16.17 3.97
C ILE A 144 -2.45 -15.89 2.47
N ARG A 145 -3.70 -15.60 2.12
CA ARG A 145 -4.13 -15.26 0.75
C ARG A 145 -4.48 -13.78 0.66
N PRO A 146 -4.57 -13.20 -0.56
CA PRO A 146 -4.97 -11.81 -0.75
C PRO A 146 -6.35 -11.42 -0.20
N GLY A 147 -7.21 -12.41 0.08
CA GLY A 147 -8.52 -12.18 0.71
C GLY A 147 -8.48 -12.12 2.25
N ASN A 148 -7.30 -12.27 2.86
CA ASN A 148 -7.13 -12.23 4.30
C ASN A 148 -6.71 -10.84 4.79
N SER A 149 -7.19 -10.43 5.95
CA SER A 149 -6.86 -9.11 6.52
C SER A 149 -5.37 -8.95 6.83
N GLU A 150 -4.65 -10.04 7.08
CA GLU A 150 -3.20 -10.01 7.29
C GLU A 150 -2.42 -9.57 6.03
N PHE A 151 -3.00 -9.66 4.84
CA PHE A 151 -2.40 -9.17 3.59
C PHE A 151 -2.63 -7.66 3.43
N ALA A 152 -1.57 -6.86 3.59
CA ALA A 152 -1.64 -5.41 3.51
C ALA A 152 -1.53 -4.88 2.07
N GLY A 153 -0.86 -5.62 1.19
CA GLY A 153 -0.71 -5.25 -0.22
C GLY A 153 0.58 -5.79 -0.84
N SER A 154 0.91 -5.28 -2.03
CA SER A 154 2.13 -5.66 -2.76
C SER A 154 2.82 -4.43 -3.32
N PHE A 155 4.14 -4.46 -3.34
CA PHE A 155 4.92 -3.62 -4.23
C PHE A 155 5.06 -4.32 -5.59
N VAL A 156 4.86 -3.60 -6.69
CA VAL A 156 5.06 -4.12 -8.05
C VAL A 156 5.79 -3.08 -8.90
N ASN A 157 6.90 -3.49 -9.51
CA ASN A 157 7.62 -2.71 -10.52
C ASN A 157 7.52 -3.41 -11.88
N VAL A 158 6.97 -2.71 -12.87
CA VAL A 158 6.95 -3.16 -14.26
C VAL A 158 8.26 -2.72 -14.94
N PRO A 159 8.93 -3.60 -15.72
CA PRO A 159 10.13 -3.24 -16.45
C PRO A 159 9.95 -1.99 -17.30
N HIS A 160 10.82 -1.01 -17.12
CA HIS A 160 10.83 0.24 -17.87
C HIS A 160 12.24 0.52 -18.42
N LYS A 161 12.47 0.17 -19.70
CA LYS A 161 13.75 0.38 -20.38
C LYS A 161 13.79 1.77 -21.04
N HIS A 162 14.59 2.68 -20.52
CA HIS A 162 14.90 3.94 -21.19
C HIS A 162 16.19 3.81 -22.01
N LYS A 163 16.21 4.37 -23.22
CA LYS A 163 17.41 4.41 -24.10
C LYS A 163 18.41 5.51 -23.72
N HIS A 164 17.99 6.50 -22.94
CA HIS A 164 18.83 7.64 -22.53
C HIS A 164 19.16 7.54 -21.05
N GLY A 165 20.38 7.11 -20.74
CA GLY A 165 20.91 7.13 -19.38
C GLY A 165 22.06 6.15 -19.21
N SER A 166 23.30 6.66 -19.28
CA SER A 166 24.53 5.95 -18.89
C SER A 166 24.63 5.79 -17.36
N GLY A 167 23.50 5.67 -16.66
CA GLY A 167 23.40 5.63 -15.20
C GLY A 167 22.98 4.24 -14.70
N LYS A 168 23.27 3.97 -13.42
CA LYS A 168 22.83 2.73 -12.75
C LYS A 168 21.35 2.47 -13.02
N ASN A 169 21.00 1.25 -13.43
CA ASN A 169 19.61 0.81 -13.66
C ASN A 169 18.76 0.73 -12.38
N ILE A 170 19.16 1.41 -11.29
CA ILE A 170 18.53 1.32 -9.98
C ILE A 170 17.62 2.54 -9.78
N THR A 171 16.34 2.32 -9.48
CA THR A 171 15.42 3.35 -8.98
C THR A 171 15.28 3.23 -7.48
N LYS A 172 15.21 4.39 -6.81
CA LYS A 172 14.70 4.49 -5.44
C LYS A 172 13.23 4.87 -5.47
N THR A 173 12.41 4.12 -4.76
CA THR A 173 10.97 4.37 -4.64
C THR A 173 10.49 4.08 -3.21
N CYS A 174 9.20 4.27 -2.96
CA CYS A 174 8.56 3.97 -1.70
C CYS A 174 7.21 3.28 -1.93
N LEU A 175 6.78 2.50 -0.94
CA LEU A 175 5.43 1.93 -0.87
C LEU A 175 4.71 2.53 0.34
N ARG A 176 3.45 2.93 0.14
CA ARG A 176 2.55 3.41 1.20
C ARG A 176 1.30 2.54 1.22
N LEU A 177 1.00 1.95 2.37
CA LEU A 177 -0.17 1.09 2.58
C LEU A 177 -0.99 1.66 3.74
N GLY A 178 -2.28 1.95 3.52
CA GLY A 178 -3.20 2.30 4.59
C GLY A 178 -3.51 1.06 5.43
N ILE A 179 -3.30 1.13 6.73
CA ILE A 179 -3.40 -0.03 7.64
C ILE A 179 -4.47 0.16 8.71
N THR A 180 -5.24 1.26 8.70
CA THR A 180 -6.24 1.52 9.74
C THR A 180 -7.32 0.43 9.78
N GLU A 181 -7.96 0.12 8.65
CA GLU A 181 -8.98 -0.94 8.56
C GLU A 181 -8.39 -2.32 8.89
N LEU A 182 -7.14 -2.55 8.49
CA LEU A 182 -6.42 -3.78 8.74
C LEU A 182 -6.19 -4.00 10.24
N LEU A 183 -5.75 -2.97 10.96
CA LEU A 183 -5.52 -3.05 12.42
C LEU A 183 -6.82 -3.35 13.18
N GLU A 184 -7.95 -2.80 12.75
CA GLU A 184 -9.27 -3.10 13.30
C GLU A 184 -9.67 -4.57 13.07
N ASP A 185 -9.47 -5.07 11.85
CA ASP A 185 -9.79 -6.44 11.47
C ASP A 185 -8.92 -7.44 12.23
N LEU A 186 -7.65 -7.08 12.45
CA LEU A 186 -6.72 -7.86 13.24
C LEU A 186 -6.88 -7.65 14.75
N GLY A 187 -7.62 -6.64 15.22
CA GLY A 187 -7.69 -6.33 16.66
C GLY A 187 -6.32 -5.98 17.26
N ALA A 188 -5.47 -5.31 16.48
CA ALA A 188 -4.12 -4.91 16.83
C ALA A 188 -4.02 -3.42 17.22
N GLU A 189 -5.16 -2.76 17.46
CA GLU A 189 -5.23 -1.32 17.69
C GLU A 189 -4.58 -0.84 18.98
N ASP A 190 -4.47 -1.73 19.97
CA ASP A 190 -3.89 -1.45 21.29
C ASP A 190 -2.42 -1.90 21.38
N ASP A 191 -1.87 -2.53 20.34
CA ASP A 191 -0.51 -3.08 20.33
C ASP A 191 0.54 -1.97 20.11
N ASP A 192 1.70 -2.04 20.78
CA ASP A 192 2.82 -1.08 20.66
C ASP A 192 3.46 -1.07 19.28
N GLY A 193 3.41 -2.20 18.61
CA GLY A 193 4.01 -2.40 17.31
C GLY A 193 3.31 -3.52 16.59
N VAL A 194 3.61 -3.62 15.30
CA VAL A 194 3.16 -4.71 14.44
C VAL A 194 4.36 -5.42 13.85
N VAL A 195 4.20 -6.72 13.65
CA VAL A 195 5.17 -7.51 12.90
C VAL A 195 4.86 -7.33 11.42
N VAL A 196 5.79 -6.73 10.69
CA VAL A 196 5.72 -6.61 9.24
C VAL A 196 6.54 -7.73 8.61
N THR A 197 5.92 -8.51 7.75
CA THR A 197 6.55 -9.58 6.97
C THR A 197 6.60 -9.18 5.50
N LEU A 198 7.79 -9.16 4.92
CA LEU A 198 8.04 -8.89 3.50
C LEU A 198 8.38 -10.21 2.80
N VAL A 199 7.62 -10.55 1.76
CA VAL A 199 7.75 -11.82 1.03
C VAL A 199 8.10 -11.53 -0.44
N PRO A 200 9.35 -11.74 -0.89
CA PRO A 200 9.70 -11.62 -2.31
C PRO A 200 8.92 -12.64 -3.16
N ARG A 201 8.54 -12.26 -4.38
CA ARG A 201 7.76 -13.08 -5.33
C ARG A 201 8.50 -13.32 -6.64
#